data_AF-A0A381DGP9-F1
#
_entry.id   AF-A0A381DGP9-F1
#
_cell.length_a   1.000
_cell.length_b   1.000
_cell.length_c   1.000
_cell.angle_alpha   90.00
_cell.angle_beta   90.00
_cell.angle_gamma   90.00
#
_symmetry.space_group_name_H-M   'P 1'
#
loop_
_entity.id
_entity.type
_entity.pdbx_description
1 polymer ?
#
loop_
_entity_poly.entity_id
_entity_poly.type
_entity_poly.pdbx_seq_one_letter_code
_entity_poly.pdbx_strand_id
1 'polypeptide(L)'
;MLVAAQCVMIFTLLLMISGKTPLYTTAIVGSAISAIVAGFPITGAKDVVSLTSLINSSLNPVIADMTGILMFIGVMQASGFMDVIIFSIVRLGNKLGGGAGVATAGGISAGVIGMLTGFTQPAITAVITGTASTKLGVDPNKSAGIHGHAGILGNYGGFTHPTQVAVVAVSNIGFGMINVIGTIISLCVFACAFIRQKRQQKRDGIFISDEDKKKIAKEF
;
A
#
# COMPACT_ATOMS: atom_id res chain seq x y z
N MET A 1 2.52 22.23 -30.69
CA MET A 1 1.59 21.22 -30.15
C MET A 1 2.17 20.50 -28.93
N LEU A 2 3.40 19.97 -28.98
CA LEU A 2 4.02 19.27 -27.84
C LEU A 2 4.17 20.09 -26.56
N VAL A 3 4.55 21.38 -26.65
CA VAL A 3 4.67 22.27 -25.47
C VAL A 3 3.32 22.50 -24.78
N ALA A 4 2.25 22.67 -25.55
CA ALA A 4 0.90 22.84 -25.01
C ALA A 4 0.42 21.57 -24.30
N ALA A 5 0.69 20.39 -24.88
CA ALA A 5 0.38 19.10 -24.26
C ALA A 5 1.15 18.88 -22.95
N GLN A 6 2.42 19.29 -22.89
CA GLN A 6 3.24 19.27 -21.67
C GLN A 6 2.68 20.20 -20.58
N CYS A 7 2.26 21.41 -20.94
CA CYS A 7 1.62 22.33 -19.97
C CYS A 7 0.34 21.74 -19.39
N VAL A 8 -0.49 21.07 -20.20
CA VAL A 8 -1.70 20.36 -19.72
C VAL A 8 -1.33 19.23 -18.77
N MET A 9 -0.25 18.48 -19.05
CA MET A 9 0.23 17.43 -18.14
C MET A 9 0.73 17.99 -16.81
N ILE A 10 1.50 19.08 -16.82
CA ILE A 10 1.98 19.74 -15.61
C ILE A 10 0.80 20.20 -14.75
N PHE A 11 -0.21 20.82 -15.37
CA PHE A 11 -1.42 21.24 -14.66
C PHE A 11 -2.19 20.06 -14.07
N THR A 12 -2.32 18.96 -14.82
CA THR A 12 -2.95 17.73 -14.35
C THR A 12 -2.23 17.16 -13.12
N LEU A 13 -0.88 17.12 -13.15
CA LEU A 13 -0.08 16.66 -12.02
C LEU A 13 -0.23 17.55 -10.78
N LEU A 14 -0.29 18.88 -10.96
CA LEU A 14 -0.54 19.81 -9.85
C LEU A 14 -1.91 19.58 -9.21
N LEU A 15 -2.95 19.31 -10.02
CA LEU A 15 -4.27 18.95 -9.51
C LEU A 15 -4.25 17.62 -8.74
N MET A 16 -3.54 16.61 -9.23
CA MET A 16 -3.36 15.34 -8.55
C MET A 16 -2.64 15.50 -7.19
N ILE A 17 -1.55 16.27 -7.14
CA ILE A 17 -0.79 16.55 -5.90
C ILE A 17 -1.64 17.33 -4.89
N SER A 18 -2.49 18.25 -5.37
CA SER A 18 -3.34 19.05 -4.49
C SER A 18 -4.41 18.24 -3.74
N GLY A 19 -4.74 17.02 -4.21
CA GLY A 19 -5.76 16.16 -3.60
C GLY A 19 -7.20 16.66 -3.70
N LYS A 20 -7.45 17.81 -4.33
CA LYS A 20 -8.79 18.43 -4.44
C LYS A 20 -9.72 17.76 -5.45
N THR A 21 -9.21 16.81 -6.23
CA THR A 21 -9.96 16.10 -7.27
C THR A 21 -9.71 14.59 -7.16
N PRO A 22 -10.66 13.73 -7.58
CA PRO A 22 -10.45 12.28 -7.60
C PRO A 22 -9.26 11.91 -8.48
N LEU A 23 -8.22 11.34 -7.86
CA LEU A 23 -6.91 11.11 -8.47
C LEU A 23 -6.98 10.42 -9.85
N TYR A 24 -7.71 9.31 -9.92
CA TYR A 24 -7.81 8.50 -11.14
C TYR A 24 -8.60 9.20 -12.25
N THR A 25 -9.70 9.86 -11.91
CA THR A 25 -10.50 10.61 -12.88
C THR A 25 -9.70 11.77 -13.46
N THR A 26 -8.97 12.50 -12.62
CA THR A 26 -8.09 13.60 -13.03
C THR A 26 -6.97 13.10 -13.95
N ALA A 27 -6.37 11.94 -13.64
CA ALA A 27 -5.35 11.34 -14.49
C ALA A 27 -5.90 10.92 -15.87
N ILE A 28 -7.08 10.28 -15.91
CA ILE A 28 -7.74 9.87 -17.16
C ILE A 28 -8.08 11.09 -18.03
N VAL A 29 -8.75 12.08 -17.46
CA VAL A 29 -9.18 13.28 -18.20
C VAL A 29 -7.98 14.10 -18.66
N GLY A 30 -7.01 14.35 -17.78
CA GLY A 30 -5.83 15.14 -18.11
C GLY A 30 -4.93 14.49 -19.15
N SER A 31 -4.71 13.17 -19.06
CA SER A 31 -3.95 12.42 -20.08
C SER A 31 -4.67 12.37 -21.43
N ALA A 32 -6.01 12.22 -21.44
CA ALA A 32 -6.79 12.25 -22.66
C ALA A 32 -6.75 13.61 -23.37
N ILE A 33 -6.90 14.71 -22.62
CA ILE A 33 -6.79 16.07 -23.17
C ILE A 33 -5.38 16.32 -23.71
N SER A 34 -4.34 15.92 -22.96
CA SER A 34 -2.95 16.07 -23.41
C SER A 34 -2.67 15.30 -24.70
N ALA A 35 -3.18 14.07 -24.83
CA ALA A 35 -3.08 13.25 -26.03
C ALA A 35 -3.75 13.91 -27.25
N ILE A 36 -4.94 14.48 -27.08
CA ILE A 36 -5.64 15.21 -28.16
C ILE A 36 -4.85 16.46 -28.56
N VAL A 37 -4.35 17.24 -27.59
CA VAL A 37 -3.54 18.45 -27.85
C VAL A 37 -2.20 18.12 -28.52
N ALA A 38 -1.64 16.94 -28.24
CA ALA A 38 -0.44 16.42 -28.90
C ALA A 38 -0.69 15.95 -30.34
N GLY A 39 -1.96 15.82 -30.75
CA GLY A 39 -2.35 15.38 -32.10
C GLY A 39 -2.48 13.86 -32.24
N PHE A 40 -2.60 13.12 -31.15
CA PHE A 40 -2.86 11.68 -31.24
C PHE A 40 -4.26 11.41 -31.81
N PRO A 41 -4.39 10.49 -32.78
CA PRO A 41 -5.69 10.15 -33.34
C PRO A 41 -6.57 9.47 -32.29
N ILE A 42 -7.89 9.72 -32.33
CA ILE A 42 -8.84 9.10 -31.40
C ILE A 42 -8.91 7.58 -31.64
N THR A 43 -8.92 7.18 -32.91
CA THR A 43 -8.89 5.78 -33.38
C THR A 43 -7.81 5.62 -34.44
N GLY A 44 -7.04 4.54 -34.40
CA GLY A 44 -5.97 4.26 -35.36
C GLY A 44 -5.88 2.78 -35.73
N ALA A 45 -5.20 2.48 -36.84
CA ALA A 45 -4.87 1.11 -37.23
C ALA A 45 -3.95 0.42 -36.19
N LYS A 46 -3.77 -0.90 -36.30
CA LYS A 46 -3.19 -1.80 -35.26
C LYS A 46 -1.78 -1.45 -34.75
N ASP A 47 -1.08 -0.47 -35.32
CA ASP A 47 0.29 -0.08 -34.95
C ASP A 47 0.46 1.44 -34.70
N VAL A 48 -0.65 2.19 -34.65
CA VAL A 48 -0.64 3.63 -34.39
C VAL A 48 -1.07 3.89 -32.94
N VAL A 49 -0.25 4.62 -32.19
CA VAL A 49 -0.60 5.11 -30.85
C VAL A 49 -1.80 6.05 -30.98
N SER A 50 -2.97 5.56 -30.60
CA SER A 50 -4.25 6.26 -30.60
C SER A 50 -4.81 6.33 -29.18
N LEU A 51 -5.77 7.21 -28.96
CA LEU A 51 -6.47 7.31 -27.67
C LEU A 51 -7.10 5.96 -27.29
N THR A 52 -7.71 5.28 -28.27
CA THR A 52 -8.33 3.96 -28.10
C THR A 52 -7.30 2.88 -27.74
N SER A 53 -6.13 2.85 -28.39
CA SER A 53 -5.10 1.87 -28.07
C SER A 53 -4.49 2.09 -26.68
N LEU A 54 -4.34 3.34 -26.24
CA LEU A 54 -3.87 3.69 -24.90
C LEU A 54 -4.88 3.32 -23.80
N ILE A 55 -6.18 3.51 -24.07
CA ILE A 55 -7.26 3.12 -23.16
C ILE A 55 -7.31 1.59 -23.05
N ASN A 56 -7.29 0.87 -24.18
CA ASN A 56 -7.35 -0.59 -24.18
C ASN A 56 -6.11 -1.24 -23.54
N SER A 57 -4.92 -0.68 -23.73
CA SER A 57 -3.70 -1.17 -23.06
C SER A 57 -3.74 -0.93 -21.55
N SER A 58 -4.39 0.14 -21.10
CA SER A 58 -4.59 0.46 -19.68
C SER A 58 -5.67 -0.40 -19.01
N LEU A 59 -6.66 -0.88 -19.78
CA LEU A 59 -7.79 -1.71 -19.33
C LEU A 59 -7.54 -3.23 -19.36
N ASN A 60 -6.35 -3.67 -19.79
CA ASN A 60 -5.94 -5.09 -19.83
C ASN A 60 -5.98 -5.72 -18.39
N PRO A 61 -5.86 -7.07 -18.20
CA PRO A 61 -6.21 -7.88 -17.01
C PRO A 61 -6.06 -7.25 -15.64
N VAL A 62 -5.08 -6.37 -15.45
CA VAL A 62 -4.87 -5.54 -14.25
C VAL A 62 -6.16 -4.90 -13.72
N ILE A 63 -7.01 -4.27 -14.54
CA ILE A 63 -8.24 -3.61 -14.02
C ILE A 63 -9.30 -4.64 -13.60
N ALA A 64 -9.40 -5.76 -14.32
CA ALA A 64 -10.28 -6.88 -13.94
C ALA A 64 -9.80 -7.55 -12.64
N ASP A 65 -8.49 -7.75 -12.50
CA ASP A 65 -7.85 -8.29 -11.29
C ASP A 65 -8.06 -7.35 -10.09
N MET A 66 -7.88 -6.04 -10.28
CA MET A 66 -8.17 -5.04 -9.24
C MET A 66 -9.64 -5.04 -8.82
N THR A 67 -10.56 -5.19 -9.77
CA THR A 67 -12.00 -5.28 -9.47
C THR A 67 -12.32 -6.53 -8.65
N GLY A 68 -11.81 -7.69 -9.06
CA GLY A 68 -11.98 -8.95 -8.32
C GLY A 68 -11.42 -8.88 -6.90
N ILE A 69 -10.25 -8.27 -6.74
CA ILE A 69 -9.64 -8.07 -5.42
C ILE A 69 -10.48 -7.12 -4.56
N LEU A 70 -10.92 -5.97 -5.06
CA LEU A 70 -11.75 -5.04 -4.29
C LEU A 70 -13.09 -5.68 -3.86
N MET A 71 -13.68 -6.51 -4.73
CA MET A 71 -14.88 -7.29 -4.39
C MET A 71 -14.60 -8.31 -3.28
N PHE A 72 -13.50 -9.07 -3.39
CA PHE A 72 -13.07 -10.02 -2.36
C PHE A 72 -12.82 -9.34 -1.01
N ILE A 73 -12.20 -8.16 -1.02
CA ILE A 73 -11.98 -7.31 0.16
C ILE A 73 -13.32 -6.92 0.81
N GLY A 74 -14.28 -6.44 0.01
CA GLY A 74 -15.60 -6.08 0.49
C GLY A 74 -16.30 -7.23 1.22
N VAL A 75 -16.17 -8.45 0.68
CA VAL A 75 -16.73 -9.66 1.31
C VAL A 75 -15.99 -10.01 2.62
N MET A 76 -14.66 -9.93 2.66
CA MET A 76 -13.89 -10.19 3.88
C MET A 76 -14.24 -9.22 5.01
N GLN A 77 -14.52 -7.96 4.68
CA GLN A 77 -14.92 -6.96 5.65
C GLN A 77 -16.37 -7.18 6.10
N ALA A 78 -17.30 -7.41 5.17
CA ALA A 78 -18.71 -7.65 5.49
C ALA A 78 -18.94 -8.94 6.30
N SER A 79 -18.07 -9.94 6.14
CA SER A 79 -18.14 -11.21 6.88
C SER A 79 -17.46 -11.19 8.25
N GLY A 80 -16.81 -10.09 8.65
CA GLY A 80 -16.07 -9.99 9.91
C GLY A 80 -14.74 -10.76 9.93
N PHE A 81 -14.33 -11.36 8.81
CA PHE A 81 -13.06 -12.09 8.72
C PHE A 81 -11.85 -11.17 8.93
N MET A 82 -11.98 -9.89 8.54
CA MET A 82 -10.96 -8.87 8.80
C MET A 82 -10.69 -8.66 10.29
N ASP A 83 -11.74 -8.67 11.12
CA ASP A 83 -11.62 -8.46 12.57
C ASP A 83 -10.87 -9.63 13.22
N VAL A 84 -11.09 -10.86 12.75
CA VAL A 84 -10.37 -12.06 13.22
C VAL A 84 -8.88 -11.96 12.91
N ILE A 85 -8.52 -11.48 11.72
CA ILE A 85 -7.12 -11.25 11.32
C ILE A 85 -6.49 -10.21 12.25
N ILE A 86 -7.15 -9.06 12.44
CA ILE A 86 -6.66 -7.97 13.27
C ILE A 86 -6.46 -8.43 14.71
N PHE A 87 -7.43 -9.13 15.31
CA PHE A 87 -7.33 -9.67 16.65
C PHE A 87 -6.10 -10.57 16.80
N SER A 88 -5.88 -11.45 15.82
CA SER A 88 -4.74 -12.37 15.80
C SER A 88 -3.42 -11.60 15.75
N ILE A 89 -3.33 -10.54 14.94
CA ILE A 89 -2.15 -9.69 14.82
C ILE A 89 -1.88 -8.94 16.12
N VAL A 90 -2.89 -8.30 16.71
CA VAL A 90 -2.75 -7.55 17.96
C VAL A 90 -2.32 -8.47 19.09
N ARG A 91 -2.94 -9.65 19.20
CA ARG A 91 -2.58 -10.66 20.21
C ARG A 91 -1.14 -11.14 20.07
N LEU A 92 -0.71 -11.48 18.85
CA LEU A 92 0.65 -11.96 18.58
C LEU A 92 1.69 -10.85 18.82
N GLY A 93 1.45 -9.66 18.27
CA GLY A 93 2.34 -8.51 18.40
C GLY A 93 2.51 -8.08 19.84
N ASN A 94 1.42 -8.04 20.62
CA ASN A 94 1.47 -7.69 22.04
C ASN A 94 2.33 -8.69 22.83
N LYS A 95 2.20 -10.01 22.54
CA LYS A 95 3.01 -11.05 23.17
C LYS A 95 4.51 -10.94 22.84
N LEU A 96 4.85 -10.54 21.62
CA LEU A 96 6.25 -10.49 21.16
C LEU A 96 6.99 -9.21 21.59
N GLY A 97 6.28 -8.10 21.79
CA GLY A 97 6.94 -6.83 22.09
C GLY A 97 6.05 -5.67 22.48
N GLY A 98 4.84 -5.92 23.02
CA GLY A 98 3.91 -4.87 23.39
C GLY A 98 3.53 -4.00 22.18
N GLY A 99 3.43 -2.68 22.37
CA GLY A 99 3.02 -1.78 21.29
C GLY A 99 3.97 -1.78 20.09
N ALA A 100 5.28 -1.91 20.30
CA ALA A 100 6.23 -2.02 19.18
C ALA A 100 6.01 -3.32 18.39
N GLY A 101 5.70 -4.42 19.10
CA GLY A 101 5.36 -5.69 18.47
C GLY A 101 4.05 -5.64 17.70
N VAL A 102 3.03 -4.95 18.23
CA VAL A 102 1.76 -4.72 17.52
C VAL A 102 1.96 -3.88 16.27
N ALA A 103 2.77 -2.81 16.35
CA ALA A 103 3.06 -1.98 15.18
C ALA A 103 3.81 -2.74 14.08
N THR A 104 4.81 -3.54 14.46
CA THR A 104 5.58 -4.35 13.50
C THR A 104 4.75 -5.49 12.93
N ALA A 105 4.00 -6.24 13.75
CA ALA A 105 3.12 -7.30 13.27
C ALA A 105 2.00 -6.75 12.39
N GLY A 106 1.43 -5.60 12.76
CA GLY A 106 0.47 -4.84 11.97
C GLY A 106 1.02 -4.42 10.62
N GLY A 107 2.20 -3.80 10.60
CA GLY A 107 2.86 -3.38 9.36
C GLY A 107 3.26 -4.55 8.45
N ILE A 108 3.78 -5.66 9.00
CA ILE A 108 4.11 -6.85 8.20
C ILE A 108 2.82 -7.47 7.64
N SER A 109 1.79 -7.64 8.46
CA SER A 109 0.52 -8.24 8.00
C SER A 109 -0.16 -7.37 6.96
N ALA A 110 -0.21 -6.05 7.19
CA ALA A 110 -0.64 -5.08 6.20
C ALA A 110 0.16 -5.22 4.90
N GLY A 111 1.48 -5.34 5.00
CA GLY A 111 2.37 -5.53 3.85
C GLY A 111 2.11 -6.85 3.09
N VAL A 112 1.97 -7.98 3.80
CA VAL A 112 1.66 -9.30 3.21
C VAL A 112 0.31 -9.28 2.52
N ILE A 113 -0.71 -8.70 3.15
CA ILE A 113 -2.01 -8.57 2.49
C ILE A 113 -1.86 -7.66 1.26
N GLY A 114 -1.08 -6.59 1.35
CA GLY A 114 -0.75 -5.71 0.22
C GLY A 114 -0.02 -6.43 -0.91
N MET A 115 0.83 -7.41 -0.62
CA MET A 115 1.50 -8.23 -1.64
C MET A 115 0.50 -9.05 -2.46
N LEU A 116 -0.58 -9.50 -1.84
CA LEU A 116 -1.61 -10.35 -2.43
C LEU A 116 -2.70 -9.55 -3.14
N THR A 117 -2.99 -8.34 -2.64
CA THR A 117 -4.18 -7.57 -3.04
C THR A 117 -3.86 -6.26 -3.75
N GLY A 118 -2.61 -5.80 -3.71
CA GLY A 118 -2.20 -4.59 -4.41
C GLY A 118 -2.70 -3.30 -3.77
N PHE A 119 -3.86 -3.25 -3.10
CA PHE A 119 -4.41 -2.03 -2.46
C PHE A 119 -5.44 -2.26 -1.32
N THR A 120 -5.64 -1.20 -0.52
CA THR A 120 -6.67 -0.95 0.54
C THR A 120 -6.62 -1.72 1.87
N GLN A 121 -6.54 -3.05 1.87
CA GLN A 121 -6.42 -3.81 3.14
C GLN A 121 -5.19 -3.46 4.01
N PRO A 122 -4.02 -3.11 3.44
CA PRO A 122 -2.88 -2.65 4.22
C PRO A 122 -3.19 -1.39 5.02
N ALA A 123 -3.98 -0.49 4.45
CA ALA A 123 -4.36 0.76 5.10
C ALA A 123 -5.31 0.52 6.27
N ILE A 124 -6.32 -0.35 6.12
CA ILE A 124 -7.28 -0.67 7.19
C ILE A 124 -6.57 -1.39 8.35
N THR A 125 -5.77 -2.42 8.02
CA THR A 125 -5.02 -3.18 9.01
C THR A 125 -4.08 -2.24 9.78
N ALA A 126 -3.32 -1.39 9.06
CA ALA A 126 -2.40 -0.43 9.66
C ALA A 126 -3.08 0.67 10.48
N VAL A 127 -4.26 1.16 10.08
CA VAL A 127 -5.02 2.14 10.87
C VAL A 127 -5.43 1.52 12.20
N ILE A 128 -5.96 0.29 12.19
CA ILE A 128 -6.46 -0.35 13.40
C ILE A 128 -5.28 -0.76 14.31
N THR A 129 -4.25 -1.43 13.79
CA THR A 129 -3.06 -1.79 14.58
C THR A 129 -2.24 -0.57 14.99
N GLY A 130 -2.32 0.54 14.26
CA GLY A 130 -1.79 1.85 14.62
C GLY A 130 -2.41 2.37 15.93
N THR A 131 -3.74 2.39 16.02
CA THR A 131 -4.44 2.78 17.27
C THR A 131 -4.11 1.83 18.42
N ALA A 132 -4.06 0.51 18.18
CA ALA A 132 -3.70 -0.46 19.21
C ALA A 132 -2.26 -0.27 19.73
N SER A 133 -1.29 -0.07 18.83
CA SER A 133 0.11 0.14 19.21
C SER A 133 0.35 1.43 19.98
N THR A 134 -0.38 2.51 19.65
CA THR A 134 -0.28 3.80 20.35
C THR A 134 -0.90 3.75 21.74
N LYS A 135 -2.06 3.09 21.89
CA LYS A 135 -2.62 2.74 23.21
C LYS A 135 -1.64 1.90 24.04
N LEU A 136 -0.84 1.05 23.39
CA LEU A 136 0.25 0.28 24.00
C LEU A 136 1.56 1.08 24.16
N GLY A 137 1.51 2.42 24.14
CA GLY A 137 2.61 3.29 24.54
C GLY A 137 3.67 3.54 23.46
N VAL A 138 3.36 3.27 22.19
CA VAL A 138 4.20 3.69 21.06
C VAL A 138 3.84 5.13 20.68
N ASP A 139 4.85 5.98 20.51
CA ASP A 139 4.67 7.31 19.94
C ASP A 139 3.93 7.24 18.58
N PRO A 140 2.86 8.02 18.35
CA PRO A 140 2.07 7.96 17.12
C PRO A 140 2.88 8.14 15.83
N ASN A 141 3.86 9.06 15.81
CA ASN A 141 4.68 9.29 14.62
C ASN A 141 5.55 8.07 14.30
N LYS A 142 6.08 7.41 15.33
CA LYS A 142 6.87 6.18 15.15
C LYS A 142 6.01 4.99 14.81
N SER A 143 4.81 4.87 15.38
CA SER A 143 3.85 3.84 14.99
C SER A 143 3.49 3.99 13.50
N ALA A 144 3.16 5.20 13.06
CA ALA A 144 2.90 5.50 11.66
C ALA A 144 4.11 5.16 10.77
N GLY A 145 5.32 5.49 11.20
CA GLY A 145 6.55 5.14 10.48
C GLY A 145 6.76 3.62 10.31
N ILE A 146 6.54 2.84 11.37
CA ILE A 146 6.66 1.37 11.30
C ILE A 146 5.60 0.78 10.36
N HIS A 147 4.35 1.23 10.46
CA HIS A 147 3.29 0.78 9.56
C HIS A 147 3.52 1.23 8.12
N GLY A 148 4.12 2.40 7.89
CA GLY A 148 4.48 2.91 6.56
C GLY A 148 5.42 1.99 5.79
N HIS A 149 6.24 1.18 6.48
CA HIS A 149 7.07 0.15 5.84
C HIS A 149 6.24 -0.99 5.22
N ALA A 150 4.95 -1.12 5.53
CA ALA A 150 4.03 -2.03 4.85
C ALA A 150 3.98 -1.73 3.35
N GLY A 151 4.13 -0.45 2.95
CA GLY A 151 4.21 -0.06 1.54
C GLY A 151 5.46 -0.62 0.85
N ILE A 152 6.58 -0.77 1.57
CA ILE A 152 7.77 -1.42 1.02
C ILE A 152 7.48 -2.90 0.79
N LEU A 153 6.91 -3.60 1.78
CA LEU A 153 6.61 -5.03 1.65
C LEU A 153 5.57 -5.29 0.55
N GLY A 154 4.46 -4.54 0.56
CA GLY A 154 3.39 -4.65 -0.42
C GLY A 154 3.85 -4.34 -1.83
N ASN A 155 4.65 -3.28 -2.03
CA ASN A 155 5.04 -2.84 -3.37
C ASN A 155 6.26 -3.59 -3.92
N TYR A 156 7.18 -4.06 -3.07
CA TYR A 156 8.40 -4.75 -3.52
C TYR A 156 8.31 -6.28 -3.44
N GLY A 157 7.51 -6.80 -2.51
CA GLY A 157 7.22 -8.23 -2.40
C GLY A 157 6.00 -8.68 -3.22
N GLY A 158 5.11 -7.76 -3.59
CA GLY A 158 3.81 -8.06 -4.17
C GLY A 158 3.82 -8.44 -5.65
N PHE A 159 2.85 -9.26 -6.05
CA PHE A 159 2.67 -9.71 -7.43
C PHE A 159 1.82 -8.75 -8.29
N THR A 160 1.19 -7.77 -7.65
CA THR A 160 0.11 -6.97 -8.23
C THR A 160 0.43 -5.47 -8.32
N HIS A 161 1.58 -5.02 -7.82
CA HIS A 161 1.90 -3.58 -7.85
C HIS A 161 2.25 -3.13 -9.28
N PRO A 162 1.59 -2.11 -9.86
CA PRO A 162 1.79 -1.70 -11.25
C PRO A 162 3.24 -1.36 -11.61
N THR A 163 4.01 -0.79 -10.67
CA THR A 163 5.44 -0.52 -10.87
C THR A 163 6.27 -1.80 -10.96
N GLN A 164 5.93 -2.86 -10.23
CA GLN A 164 6.62 -4.16 -10.35
C GLN A 164 6.32 -4.80 -11.70
N VAL A 165 5.03 -4.81 -12.10
CA VAL A 165 4.61 -5.32 -13.41
C VAL A 165 5.34 -4.59 -14.54
N ALA A 166 5.46 -3.26 -14.46
CA ALA A 166 6.21 -2.45 -15.42
C ALA A 166 7.72 -2.77 -15.43
N VAL A 167 8.35 -2.91 -14.26
CA VAL A 167 9.78 -3.26 -14.16
C VAL A 167 10.05 -4.64 -14.74
N VAL A 168 9.23 -5.64 -14.38
CA VAL A 168 9.33 -7.00 -14.92
C VAL A 168 9.17 -7.00 -16.45
N ALA A 169 8.19 -6.24 -16.97
CA ALA A 169 7.96 -6.11 -18.40
C ALA A 169 9.13 -5.47 -19.16
N VAL A 170 9.85 -4.50 -18.57
CA VAL A 170 10.98 -3.81 -19.22
C VAL A 170 12.32 -4.55 -19.01
N SER A 171 12.49 -5.22 -17.88
CA SER A 171 13.78 -5.85 -17.50
C SER A 171 13.96 -7.29 -17.97
N ASN A 172 12.93 -7.92 -18.57
CA ASN A 172 12.93 -9.35 -18.94
C ASN A 172 13.30 -10.31 -17.78
N ILE A 173 13.15 -9.86 -16.53
CA ILE A 173 13.33 -10.69 -15.34
C ILE A 173 11.99 -11.36 -15.02
N GLY A 174 11.96 -12.68 -14.85
CA GLY A 174 10.74 -13.38 -14.47
C GLY A 174 10.20 -12.97 -13.10
N PHE A 175 8.87 -13.02 -12.94
CA PHE A 175 8.22 -12.91 -11.64
C PHE A 175 8.80 -13.97 -10.67
N GLY A 176 9.21 -13.55 -9.47
CA GLY A 176 9.72 -14.46 -8.44
C GLY A 176 10.98 -13.97 -7.73
N MET A 177 12.09 -13.79 -8.44
CA MET A 177 13.37 -13.42 -7.79
C MET A 177 13.35 -12.00 -7.21
N ILE A 178 12.73 -11.06 -7.92
CA ILE A 178 12.58 -9.68 -7.45
C ILE A 178 11.68 -9.61 -6.21
N ASN A 179 10.61 -10.41 -6.17
CA ASN A 179 9.69 -10.49 -5.03
C ASN A 179 10.36 -11.06 -3.78
N VAL A 180 11.19 -12.10 -3.94
CA VAL A 180 11.95 -12.70 -2.82
C VAL A 180 12.94 -11.69 -2.23
N ILE A 181 13.72 -11.03 -3.09
CA ILE A 181 14.69 -10.01 -2.65
C ILE A 181 13.96 -8.84 -1.99
N GLY A 182 12.86 -8.36 -2.59
CA GLY A 182 12.04 -7.29 -2.03
C GLY A 182 11.45 -7.62 -0.66
N THR A 183 10.98 -8.86 -0.50
CA THR A 183 10.46 -9.38 0.77
C THR A 183 11.56 -9.40 1.84
N ILE A 184 12.75 -9.91 1.51
CA ILE A 184 13.88 -9.96 2.45
C ILE A 184 14.29 -8.55 2.88
N ILE A 185 14.44 -7.62 1.93
CA ILE A 185 14.80 -6.23 2.23
C ILE A 185 13.75 -5.60 3.16
N SER A 186 12.47 -5.78 2.86
CA SER A 186 11.40 -5.22 3.67
C SER A 186 11.38 -5.80 5.09
N LEU A 187 11.54 -7.11 5.26
CA LEU A 187 11.63 -7.75 6.58
C LEU A 187 12.83 -7.24 7.37
N CYS A 188 13.98 -6.99 6.73
CA CYS A 188 15.14 -6.36 7.36
C CYS A 188 14.83 -4.95 7.85
N VAL A 189 14.12 -4.14 7.06
CA VAL A 189 13.68 -2.80 7.47
C VAL A 189 12.75 -2.87 8.68
N PHE A 190 11.77 -3.79 8.67
CA PHE A 190 10.90 -4.04 9.82
C PHE A 190 11.66 -4.49 11.07
N ALA A 191 12.64 -5.37 10.94
CA ALA A 191 13.48 -5.83 12.04
C ALA A 191 14.29 -4.68 12.66
N CYS A 192 14.94 -3.86 11.82
CA CYS A 192 15.67 -2.68 12.27
C CYS A 192 14.74 -1.68 12.97
N ALA A 193 13.56 -1.41 12.41
CA ALA A 193 12.57 -0.52 13.00
C ALA A 193 12.07 -1.02 14.37
N PHE A 194 11.78 -2.33 14.48
CA PHE A 194 11.37 -2.97 15.73
C PHE A 194 12.46 -2.88 16.81
N ILE A 195 13.70 -3.24 16.48
CA ILE A 195 14.83 -3.20 17.43
C ILE A 195 15.05 -1.77 17.93
N ARG A 196 15.04 -0.78 17.02
CA ARG A 196 15.19 0.63 17.36
C ARG A 196 14.07 1.08 18.32
N GLN A 197 12.83 0.72 18.03
CA GLN A 197 11.69 1.12 18.83
C GLN A 197 11.70 0.47 20.22
N LYS A 198 12.05 -0.82 20.31
CA LYS A 198 12.15 -1.54 21.58
C LYS A 198 13.25 -0.98 22.48
N ARG A 199 14.42 -0.66 21.91
CA ARG A 199 15.52 -0.01 22.65
C ARG A 199 15.08 1.35 23.19
N GLN A 200 14.33 2.10 22.40
CA GLN A 200 13.84 3.40 22.82
C GLN A 200 12.75 3.31 23.90
N GLN A 201 11.77 2.42 23.77
CA GLN A 201 10.77 2.22 24.83
C GLN A 201 11.41 1.85 26.17
N LYS A 202 12.48 1.03 26.15
CA LYS A 202 13.26 0.71 27.34
C LYS A 202 13.96 1.95 27.93
N ARG A 203 14.52 2.82 27.09
CA ARG A 203 15.19 4.06 27.52
C ARG A 203 14.21 5.08 28.07
N ASP A 204 13.04 5.19 27.45
CA ASP A 204 12.02 6.18 27.77
C ASP A 204 11.11 5.72 28.94
N GLY A 205 11.39 4.55 29.53
CA GLY A 205 10.72 4.05 30.74
C GLY A 205 9.24 3.68 30.53
N ILE A 206 8.82 3.40 29.29
CA ILE A 206 7.42 3.10 28.98
C ILE A 206 7.11 1.66 29.40
N PHE A 207 6.56 1.50 30.60
CA PHE A 207 6.09 0.23 31.13
C PHE A 207 4.57 0.27 31.28
N ILE A 208 3.86 -0.30 30.30
CA ILE A 208 2.42 -0.58 30.47
C ILE A 208 2.28 -1.86 31.27
N SER A 209 1.43 -1.84 32.30
CA SER A 209 1.17 -3.02 33.13
C SER A 209 0.57 -4.15 32.29
N ASP A 210 0.80 -5.40 32.68
CA ASP A 210 0.25 -6.53 31.94
C ASP A 210 -1.28 -6.61 32.02
N GLU A 211 -1.90 -5.98 33.02
CA GLU A 211 -3.35 -5.81 33.11
C GLU A 211 -3.87 -4.80 32.09
N ASP A 212 -3.20 -3.66 31.94
CA ASP A 212 -3.57 -2.64 30.96
C ASP A 212 -3.36 -3.14 29.53
N LYS A 213 -2.27 -3.88 29.28
CA LYS A 213 -2.06 -4.58 28.00
C LYS A 213 -3.18 -5.57 27.68
N LYS A 214 -3.69 -6.30 28.69
CA LYS A 214 -4.80 -7.25 28.52
C LYS A 214 -6.14 -6.57 28.33
N LYS A 215 -6.38 -5.43 29.00
CA LYS A 215 -7.59 -4.60 28.79
C LYS A 215 -7.60 -4.03 27.38
N ILE A 216 -6.51 -3.40 26.95
CA ILE A 216 -6.38 -2.86 25.60
C ILE A 216 -6.55 -3.96 24.55
N ALA A 217 -5.97 -5.15 24.76
CA ALA A 217 -6.14 -6.29 23.86
C ALA A 217 -7.55 -6.91 23.84
N LYS A 218 -8.46 -6.54 24.77
CA LYS A 218 -9.88 -6.93 24.75
C LYS A 218 -10.78 -5.90 24.06
N GLU A 219 -10.27 -4.72 23.77
CA GLU A 219 -10.99 -3.67 23.02
C GLU A 219 -10.93 -3.86 21.50
N PHE A 220 -10.13 -4.83 21.04
CA PHE A 220 -9.95 -5.23 19.64
C PHE A 220 -10.19 -6.73 19.53
#